data_AF-A0A9X1Q2G1-F1
#
_entry.id   AF-A0A9X1Q2G1-F1
#
_cell.length_a   1.000
_cell.length_b   1.000
_cell.length_c   1.000
_cell.angle_alpha   90.00
_cell.angle_beta   90.00
_cell.angle_gamma   90.00
#
_symmetry.space_group_name_H-M   'P 1'
#
loop_
_entity.id
_entity.type
_entity.pdbx_description
1 polymer ?
#
loop_
_entity_poly.entity_id
_entity_poly.type
_entity_poly.pdbx_seq_one_letter_code
_entity_poly.pdbx_strand_id
1 'polypeptide(L)'
;MATTAVAGCAAITAGLHPPTGMVTETPPFDGTGLPPSSLYAAAAVRAGCPYVNFTPSTGLRTPALTDAAAAGGLPHAGRDGKTGQTLLRAVLAPMFVQRALEVRAWSGTNLLGGGDGAALADPGAAAAKNAGKERVLTDTFGHTPQGEVHIDDVPVLGDWKTAWDHIAFEGFLGSRMILQTIWQGCDSALAAPLVLDLARLVARAYEAGLSGPLPQLGFYFKDPDAGPSGLSEQFTALLSFADRLREAR
;
A
#
# COMPACT_ATOMS: atom_id res chain seq x y z
N MET A 1 -0.32 -8.20 -8.61
CA MET A 1 0.96 -7.99 -9.33
C MET A 1 1.13 -6.49 -9.66
N ALA A 2 1.81 -5.71 -8.82
CA ALA A 2 2.08 -4.28 -9.10
C ALA A 2 3.34 -3.75 -8.39
N THR A 3 4.46 -4.49 -8.43
CA THR A 3 5.75 -4.03 -7.86
C THR A 3 6.88 -3.90 -8.87
N THR A 4 6.65 -4.12 -10.16
CA THR A 4 7.78 -4.19 -11.10
C THR A 4 7.45 -3.58 -12.45
N ALA A 5 7.50 -2.25 -12.57
CA ALA A 5 7.79 -1.59 -13.85
C ALA A 5 7.78 -0.06 -13.72
N VAL A 6 8.93 0.57 -13.48
CA VAL A 6 9.20 1.86 -14.15
C VAL A 6 10.67 1.95 -14.62
N ALA A 7 11.65 1.42 -13.89
CA ALA A 7 13.05 1.46 -14.37
C ALA A 7 13.39 0.38 -15.42
N GLY A 8 12.81 -0.82 -15.33
CA GLY A 8 13.09 -1.92 -16.27
C GLY A 8 12.49 -1.72 -17.67
N CYS A 9 11.34 -1.05 -17.77
CA CYS A 9 10.62 -0.91 -19.04
C CYS A 9 11.39 -0.03 -20.04
N ALA A 10 11.97 1.09 -19.59
CA ALA A 10 12.74 1.98 -20.47
C ALA A 10 14.01 1.31 -21.05
N ALA A 11 14.74 0.54 -20.24
CA ALA A 11 15.92 -0.20 -20.68
C ALA A 11 15.59 -1.35 -21.65
N ILE A 12 14.46 -2.04 -21.43
CA ILE A 12 13.94 -3.08 -22.34
C ILE A 12 13.44 -2.44 -23.65
N THR A 13 12.75 -1.30 -23.59
CA THR A 13 12.26 -0.58 -24.78
C THR A 13 13.40 0.03 -25.59
N ALA A 14 14.51 0.38 -24.95
CA ALA A 14 15.73 0.88 -25.59
C ALA A 14 16.67 -0.25 -26.10
N GLY A 15 16.31 -1.52 -25.94
CA GLY A 15 17.10 -2.67 -26.42
C GLY A 15 18.43 -2.88 -25.68
N LEU A 16 18.61 -2.26 -24.52
CA LEU A 16 19.86 -2.31 -23.76
C LEU A 16 20.04 -3.65 -23.01
N HIS A 17 18.97 -4.43 -22.84
CA HIS A 17 19.02 -5.75 -22.21
C HIS A 17 17.83 -6.64 -22.67
N PRO A 18 18.03 -7.95 -22.91
CA PRO A 18 16.92 -8.86 -23.21
C PRO A 18 15.98 -9.02 -22.00
N PRO A 19 14.65 -9.15 -22.22
CA PRO A 19 13.72 -9.45 -21.14
C PRO A 19 14.01 -10.87 -20.62
N THR A 20 14.62 -10.94 -19.43
CA THR A 20 14.92 -12.20 -18.74
C THR A 20 14.55 -12.10 -17.26
N GLY A 21 14.11 -13.24 -16.71
CA GLY A 21 13.51 -13.41 -15.39
C GLY A 21 14.26 -12.73 -14.25
N MET A 22 13.45 -12.35 -13.26
CA MET A 22 13.76 -11.64 -12.02
C MET A 22 15.25 -11.64 -11.65
N VAL A 23 15.89 -10.47 -11.64
CA VAL A 23 17.34 -10.32 -11.27
C VAL A 23 17.66 -11.01 -9.94
N THR A 24 16.68 -11.10 -9.06
CA THR A 24 16.72 -11.75 -7.75
C THR A 24 16.86 -13.27 -7.78
N GLU A 25 16.62 -13.91 -8.92
CA GLU A 25 16.75 -15.36 -9.13
C GLU A 25 18.03 -15.73 -9.89
N THR A 26 18.94 -14.76 -10.09
CA THR A 26 20.24 -15.04 -10.71
C THR A 26 21.25 -15.56 -9.68
N PRO A 27 22.24 -16.38 -10.09
CA PRO A 27 23.22 -17.00 -9.18
C PRO A 27 23.92 -16.05 -8.18
N PRO A 28 24.21 -14.77 -8.50
CA PRO A 28 24.79 -13.83 -7.53
C PRO A 28 23.89 -13.49 -6.34
N PHE A 29 22.57 -13.72 -6.44
CA PHE A 29 21.59 -13.44 -5.39
C PHE A 29 21.02 -14.72 -4.76
N ASP A 30 21.35 -15.88 -5.31
CA ASP A 30 21.03 -17.19 -4.74
C ASP A 30 21.74 -17.35 -3.37
N GLY A 31 21.01 -17.83 -2.37
CA GLY A 31 21.53 -18.02 -1.01
C GLY A 31 21.74 -16.76 -0.15
N THR A 32 21.35 -15.56 -0.62
CA THR A 32 21.49 -14.31 0.18
C THR A 32 20.57 -14.23 1.40
N GLY A 33 19.52 -15.07 1.47
CA GLY A 33 18.52 -15.04 2.54
C GLY A 33 17.60 -13.81 2.53
N LEU A 34 17.79 -12.89 1.60
CA LEU A 34 16.94 -11.70 1.44
C LEU A 34 15.73 -12.02 0.56
N PRO A 35 14.52 -11.56 0.91
CA PRO A 35 13.35 -11.76 0.06
C PRO A 35 13.50 -10.96 -1.26
N PRO A 36 12.90 -11.41 -2.38
CA PRO A 36 13.01 -10.74 -3.68
C PRO A 36 12.72 -9.24 -3.63
N SER A 37 11.71 -8.82 -2.86
CA SER A 37 11.38 -7.39 -2.68
C SER A 37 12.54 -6.56 -2.13
N SER A 38 13.35 -7.11 -1.24
CA SER A 38 14.51 -6.43 -0.65
C SER A 38 15.70 -6.41 -1.60
N LEU A 39 15.86 -7.43 -2.43
CA LEU A 39 16.88 -7.43 -3.48
C LEU A 39 16.60 -6.36 -4.55
N TYR A 40 15.33 -6.18 -4.95
CA TYR A 40 14.95 -5.07 -5.83
C TYR A 40 15.15 -3.70 -5.17
N ALA A 41 14.82 -3.56 -3.89
CA ALA A 41 15.09 -2.33 -3.15
C ALA A 41 16.59 -2.04 -3.10
N ALA A 42 17.43 -3.04 -2.84
CA ALA A 42 18.88 -2.92 -2.84
C ALA A 42 19.42 -2.49 -4.22
N ALA A 43 18.90 -3.06 -5.30
CA ALA A 43 19.27 -2.69 -6.65
C ALA A 43 18.92 -1.23 -6.97
N ALA A 44 17.73 -0.77 -6.57
CA ALA A 44 17.32 0.63 -6.72
C ALA A 44 18.24 1.59 -5.94
N VAL A 45 18.53 1.28 -4.68
CA VAL A 45 19.44 2.08 -3.83
C VAL A 45 20.84 2.13 -4.43
N ARG A 46 21.40 1.00 -4.88
CA ARG A 46 22.71 0.94 -5.53
C ARG A 46 22.78 1.72 -6.83
N ALA A 47 21.67 1.82 -7.55
CA ALA A 47 21.57 2.60 -8.78
C ALA A 47 21.38 4.12 -8.52
N GLY A 48 21.27 4.55 -7.25
CA GLY A 48 20.95 5.94 -6.93
C GLY A 48 19.51 6.33 -7.27
N CYS A 49 18.60 5.36 -7.31
CA CYS A 49 17.21 5.58 -7.69
C CYS A 49 16.32 5.69 -6.44
N PRO A 50 15.40 6.68 -6.39
CA PRO A 50 14.31 6.68 -5.42
C PRO A 50 13.48 5.39 -5.48
N TYR A 51 12.84 5.05 -4.35
CA TYR A 51 12.15 3.75 -4.21
C TYR A 51 10.72 3.89 -3.67
N VAL A 52 9.78 3.15 -4.26
CA VAL A 52 8.40 3.06 -3.80
C VAL A 52 7.99 1.60 -3.64
N ASN A 53 7.41 1.25 -2.49
CA ASN A 53 6.85 -0.10 -2.28
C ASN A 53 5.32 -0.07 -2.30
N PHE A 54 4.71 -0.42 -3.43
CA PHE A 54 3.24 -0.46 -3.54
C PHE A 54 2.61 -1.78 -3.05
N THR A 55 3.37 -2.62 -2.36
CA THR A 55 2.93 -3.94 -1.87
C THR A 55 3.18 -4.12 -0.37
N PRO A 56 2.57 -5.12 0.30
CA PRO A 56 2.87 -5.40 1.71
C PRO A 56 4.21 -6.12 1.91
N SER A 57 5.01 -6.34 0.86
CA SER A 57 6.31 -7.01 0.95
C SER A 57 7.33 -6.21 1.78
N THR A 58 8.40 -6.86 2.24
CA THR A 58 9.44 -6.24 3.09
C THR A 58 10.09 -5.03 2.43
N GLY A 59 10.45 -5.13 1.15
CA GLY A 59 11.08 -4.03 0.41
C GLY A 59 12.32 -3.47 1.12
N LEU A 60 12.33 -2.16 1.35
CA LEU A 60 13.43 -1.43 2.00
C LEU A 60 13.52 -1.64 3.53
N ARG A 61 12.52 -2.25 4.19
CA ARG A 61 12.38 -2.26 5.66
C ARG A 61 13.33 -3.25 6.37
N THR A 62 14.62 -3.10 6.12
CA THR A 62 15.72 -3.71 6.88
C THR A 62 16.69 -2.60 7.25
N PRO A 63 17.30 -2.60 8.46
CA PRO A 63 18.20 -1.52 8.88
C PRO A 63 19.28 -1.19 7.84
N ALA A 64 19.93 -2.22 7.28
CA ALA A 64 20.98 -2.05 6.28
C ALA A 64 20.52 -1.34 5.00
N LEU A 65 19.30 -1.63 4.50
CA LEU A 65 18.79 -0.98 3.29
C LEU A 65 18.26 0.43 3.56
N THR A 66 17.64 0.66 4.72
CA THR A 66 17.24 2.00 5.14
C THR A 66 18.46 2.91 5.31
N ASP A 67 19.52 2.41 5.94
CA ASP A 67 20.78 3.16 6.13
C ASP A 67 21.46 3.44 4.79
N ALA A 68 21.47 2.47 3.87
CA ALA A 68 22.02 2.66 2.53
C ALA A 68 21.23 3.70 1.71
N ALA A 69 19.90 3.71 1.80
CA ALA A 69 19.07 4.72 1.17
C ALA A 69 19.31 6.12 1.75
N ALA A 70 19.45 6.21 3.08
CA ALA A 70 19.77 7.45 3.77
C ALA A 70 21.16 7.98 3.37
N ALA A 71 22.18 7.12 3.35
CA ALA A 71 23.53 7.46 2.92
C ALA A 71 23.61 7.92 1.46
N GLY A 72 22.75 7.36 0.59
CA GLY A 72 22.61 7.78 -0.81
C GLY A 72 21.76 9.03 -1.02
N GLY A 73 21.17 9.61 0.04
CA GLY A 73 20.27 10.76 -0.09
C GLY A 73 18.98 10.44 -0.85
N LEU A 74 18.53 9.18 -0.84
CA LEU A 74 17.44 8.72 -1.69
C LEU A 74 16.08 8.84 -0.99
N PRO A 75 15.09 9.52 -1.60
CA PRO A 75 13.74 9.53 -1.08
C PRO A 75 13.06 8.18 -1.32
N HIS A 76 12.21 7.78 -0.37
CA HIS A 76 11.40 6.57 -0.49
C HIS A 76 10.02 6.73 0.12
N ALA A 77 9.09 5.89 -0.33
CA ALA A 77 7.73 5.85 0.18
C ALA A 77 7.13 4.45 0.17
N GLY A 78 6.30 4.16 1.16
CA GLY A 78 5.57 2.91 1.23
C GLY A 78 4.91 2.70 2.59
N ARG A 79 4.11 1.64 2.74
CA ARG A 79 3.88 0.57 1.75
C ARG A 79 2.42 0.12 1.63
N ASP A 80 2.20 -0.75 0.66
CA ASP A 80 0.93 -1.39 0.31
C ASP A 80 -0.13 -0.39 -0.18
N GLY A 81 -0.46 -0.43 -1.47
CA GLY A 81 -1.38 0.52 -2.09
C GLY A 81 -2.80 0.50 -1.50
N LYS A 82 -3.40 1.68 -1.32
CA LYS A 82 -4.77 1.87 -0.81
C LYS A 82 -5.72 2.28 -1.93
N THR A 83 -6.50 1.33 -2.45
CA THR A 83 -7.29 1.51 -3.68
C THR A 83 -8.80 1.26 -3.55
N GLY A 84 -9.22 0.26 -2.75
CA GLY A 84 -10.62 -0.19 -2.66
C GLY A 84 -11.17 -0.25 -1.23
N GLN A 85 -11.42 -1.45 -0.70
CA GLN A 85 -12.00 -1.61 0.66
C GLN A 85 -11.27 -0.81 1.75
N THR A 86 -9.94 -0.86 1.78
CA THR A 86 -9.16 -0.12 2.79
C THR A 86 -9.30 1.40 2.65
N LEU A 87 -9.54 1.91 1.44
CA LEU A 87 -9.84 3.32 1.22
C LEU A 87 -11.14 3.69 1.94
N LEU A 88 -12.21 2.91 1.77
CA LEU A 88 -13.47 3.13 2.49
C LEU A 88 -13.29 3.08 4.00
N ARG A 89 -12.51 2.12 4.52
CA ARG A 89 -12.22 2.03 5.96
C ARG A 89 -11.52 3.28 6.49
N ALA A 90 -10.54 3.81 5.77
CA ALA A 90 -9.82 5.04 6.14
C ALA A 90 -10.71 6.31 6.12
N VAL A 91 -11.87 6.26 5.43
CA VAL A 91 -12.88 7.33 5.45
C VAL A 91 -13.91 7.12 6.56
N LEU A 92 -14.44 5.91 6.66
CA LEU A 92 -15.57 5.60 7.54
C LEU A 92 -15.17 5.44 9.00
N ALA A 93 -14.01 4.83 9.30
CA ALA A 93 -13.60 4.63 10.68
C ALA A 93 -13.42 5.96 11.45
N PRO A 94 -12.72 6.99 10.91
CA PRO A 94 -12.65 8.29 11.56
C PRO A 94 -14.01 8.96 11.73
N MET A 95 -14.94 8.79 10.78
CA MET A 95 -16.29 9.36 10.88
C MET A 95 -17.01 8.85 12.14
N PHE A 96 -16.93 7.55 12.46
CA PHE A 96 -17.56 7.01 13.67
C PHE A 96 -16.96 7.63 14.94
N VAL A 97 -15.63 7.75 15.01
CA VAL A 97 -14.93 8.39 16.14
C VAL A 97 -15.34 9.86 16.27
N GLN A 98 -15.30 10.62 15.18
CA GLN A 98 -15.63 12.05 15.15
C GLN A 98 -17.09 12.34 15.52
N ARG A 99 -17.98 11.40 15.28
CA ARG A 99 -19.41 11.49 15.64
C ARG A 99 -19.74 10.85 16.98
N ALA A 100 -18.75 10.38 17.74
CA ALA A 100 -18.93 9.65 18.98
C ALA A 100 -19.91 8.46 18.85
N LEU A 101 -19.78 7.73 17.74
CA LEU A 101 -20.52 6.50 17.47
C LEU A 101 -19.62 5.31 17.81
N GLU A 102 -20.04 4.49 18.76
CA GLU A 102 -19.24 3.37 19.24
C GLU A 102 -19.36 2.18 18.27
N VAL A 103 -18.26 1.82 17.60
CA VAL A 103 -18.22 0.65 16.73
C VAL A 103 -18.01 -0.61 17.57
N ARG A 104 -19.00 -1.51 17.56
CA ARG A 104 -18.97 -2.78 18.29
C ARG A 104 -18.34 -3.89 17.46
N ALA A 105 -18.72 -3.96 16.19
CA ALA A 105 -18.22 -4.96 15.27
C ALA A 105 -18.04 -4.41 13.85
N TRP A 106 -17.01 -4.88 13.16
CA TRP A 106 -16.73 -4.58 11.75
C TRP A 106 -16.20 -5.84 11.05
N SER A 107 -17.10 -6.58 10.42
CA SER A 107 -16.75 -7.76 9.61
C SER A 107 -16.65 -7.40 8.13
N GLY A 108 -15.94 -8.20 7.34
CA GLY A 108 -15.94 -8.01 5.89
C GLY A 108 -15.41 -9.21 5.09
N THR A 109 -15.68 -9.17 3.79
CA THR A 109 -15.24 -10.20 2.84
C THR A 109 -14.71 -9.54 1.58
N ASN A 110 -13.68 -10.11 0.98
CA ASN A 110 -13.17 -9.71 -0.32
C ASN A 110 -13.17 -10.92 -1.26
N LEU A 111 -13.92 -10.83 -2.35
CA LEU A 111 -13.91 -11.81 -3.42
C LEU A 111 -13.09 -11.22 -4.57
N LEU A 112 -12.06 -11.94 -5.01
CA LEU A 112 -11.20 -11.50 -6.12
C LEU A 112 -10.57 -12.72 -6.81
N GLY A 113 -10.20 -12.58 -8.08
CA GLY A 113 -9.51 -13.62 -8.84
C GLY A 113 -8.13 -13.17 -9.34
N GLY A 114 -7.70 -13.76 -10.45
CA GLY A 114 -6.46 -13.34 -11.14
C GLY A 114 -5.19 -13.61 -10.34
N GLY A 115 -4.14 -12.83 -10.59
CA GLY A 115 -2.84 -13.02 -9.95
C GLY A 115 -2.86 -12.76 -8.43
N ASP A 116 -3.74 -11.86 -7.97
CA ASP A 116 -3.91 -11.55 -6.56
C ASP A 116 -4.74 -12.60 -5.81
N GLY A 117 -5.62 -13.31 -6.53
CA GLY A 117 -6.37 -14.48 -6.03
C GLY A 117 -5.49 -15.72 -5.96
N ALA A 118 -4.70 -15.98 -7.00
CA ALA A 118 -3.74 -17.09 -7.04
C ALA A 118 -2.70 -17.02 -5.91
N ALA A 119 -2.30 -15.81 -5.49
CA ALA A 119 -1.40 -15.61 -4.36
C ALA A 119 -2.00 -16.00 -2.99
N LEU A 120 -3.33 -16.21 -2.90
CA LEU A 120 -4.02 -16.67 -1.69
C LEU A 120 -4.03 -18.19 -1.56
N ALA A 121 -3.59 -18.93 -2.58
CA ALA A 121 -3.47 -20.39 -2.51
C ALA A 121 -2.44 -20.84 -1.45
N ASP A 122 -1.52 -19.96 -1.05
CA ASP A 122 -0.67 -20.15 0.11
C ASP A 122 -1.37 -19.65 1.40
N PRO A 123 -1.67 -20.56 2.36
CA PRO A 123 -2.27 -20.19 3.64
C PRO A 123 -1.45 -19.16 4.44
N GLY A 124 -0.11 -19.17 4.30
CA GLY A 124 0.76 -18.21 4.97
C GLY A 124 0.57 -16.78 4.43
N ALA A 125 0.59 -16.63 3.11
CA ALA A 125 0.29 -15.38 2.43
C ALA A 125 -1.13 -14.86 2.72
N ALA A 126 -2.13 -15.75 2.75
CA ALA A 126 -3.51 -15.39 3.09
C ALA A 126 -3.63 -14.86 4.53
N ALA A 127 -3.02 -15.55 5.50
CA ALA A 127 -3.04 -15.12 6.90
C ALA A 127 -2.37 -13.76 7.12
N ALA A 128 -1.21 -13.53 6.49
CA ALA A 128 -0.52 -12.23 6.55
C ALA A 128 -1.36 -11.10 5.93
N LYS A 129 -2.05 -11.38 4.82
CA LYS A 129 -2.93 -10.40 4.14
C LYS A 129 -4.17 -10.06 4.97
N ASN A 130 -4.71 -11.01 5.74
CA ASN A 130 -5.82 -10.76 6.66
C ASN A 130 -5.37 -9.92 7.86
N ALA A 131 -4.24 -10.26 8.50
CA ALA A 131 -3.70 -9.51 9.63
C ALA A 131 -3.40 -8.03 9.30
N GLY A 132 -2.96 -7.73 8.07
CA GLY A 132 -2.71 -6.36 7.62
C GLY A 132 -3.96 -5.49 7.44
N LYS A 133 -5.15 -6.09 7.25
CA LYS A 133 -6.40 -5.35 6.97
C LYS A 133 -7.10 -4.83 8.22
N GLU A 134 -6.80 -5.42 9.37
CA GLU A 134 -7.38 -5.01 10.66
C GLU A 134 -6.63 -3.82 11.27
N ARG A 135 -5.34 -3.66 10.95
CA ARG A 135 -4.49 -2.60 11.50
C ARG A 135 -5.10 -1.20 11.36
N VAL A 136 -5.67 -0.88 10.21
CA VAL A 136 -6.30 0.44 9.97
C VAL A 136 -7.43 0.72 10.97
N LEU A 137 -8.19 -0.30 11.37
CA LEU A 137 -9.25 -0.15 12.36
C LEU A 137 -8.65 0.00 13.77
N THR A 138 -7.67 -0.82 14.13
CA THR A 138 -6.98 -0.74 15.42
C THR A 138 -6.32 0.62 15.64
N ASP A 139 -5.61 1.13 14.63
CA ASP A 139 -4.92 2.43 14.69
C ASP A 139 -5.91 3.60 14.83
N THR A 140 -7.12 3.45 14.29
CA THR A 140 -8.15 4.51 14.34
C THR A 140 -8.97 4.48 15.63
N PHE A 141 -9.36 3.30 16.10
CA PHE A 141 -10.22 3.14 17.28
C PHE A 141 -9.43 3.00 18.59
N GLY A 142 -8.12 2.72 18.52
CA GLY A 142 -7.30 2.38 19.69
C GLY A 142 -7.54 0.98 20.25
N HIS A 143 -8.46 0.22 19.64
CA HIS A 143 -8.74 -1.19 19.91
C HIS A 143 -9.22 -1.88 18.63
N THR A 144 -9.16 -3.21 18.59
CA THR A 144 -9.75 -3.98 17.49
C THR A 144 -11.24 -4.21 17.78
N PRO A 145 -12.17 -3.79 16.90
CA PRO A 145 -13.60 -4.13 17.06
C PRO A 145 -13.83 -5.62 16.83
N GLN A 146 -14.97 -6.16 17.26
CA GLN A 146 -15.33 -7.55 16.97
C GLN A 146 -15.51 -7.77 15.46
N GLY A 147 -15.37 -9.00 15.00
CA GLY A 147 -15.56 -9.36 13.59
C GLY A 147 -14.24 -9.70 12.90
N GLU A 148 -14.38 -10.33 11.73
CA GLU A 148 -13.24 -10.86 10.97
C GLU A 148 -13.30 -10.38 9.52
N VAL A 149 -12.14 -10.36 8.87
CA VAL A 149 -12.02 -10.10 7.44
C VAL A 149 -11.48 -11.31 6.73
N HIS A 150 -12.22 -11.78 5.73
CA HIS A 150 -11.78 -12.89 4.89
C HIS A 150 -11.57 -12.46 3.44
N ILE A 151 -10.77 -13.26 2.73
CA ILE A 151 -10.48 -13.07 1.31
C ILE A 151 -10.61 -14.43 0.64
N ASP A 152 -11.46 -14.51 -0.36
CA ASP A 152 -11.71 -15.73 -1.12
C ASP A 152 -11.24 -15.56 -2.56
N ASP A 153 -10.52 -16.56 -3.07
CA ASP A 153 -10.17 -16.65 -4.48
C ASP A 153 -11.39 -17.12 -5.28
N VAL A 154 -11.84 -16.26 -6.20
CA VAL A 154 -12.95 -16.53 -7.11
C VAL A 154 -12.44 -16.30 -8.53
N PRO A 155 -11.83 -17.33 -9.18
CA PRO A 155 -11.06 -17.15 -10.41
C PRO A 155 -11.81 -16.45 -11.54
N VAL A 156 -13.13 -16.68 -11.67
CA VAL A 156 -13.97 -16.07 -12.70
C VAL A 156 -14.06 -14.53 -12.58
N LEU A 157 -13.78 -13.96 -11.42
CA LEU A 157 -13.77 -12.51 -11.24
C LEU A 157 -12.55 -11.84 -11.88
N GLY A 158 -11.45 -12.57 -12.12
CA GLY A 158 -10.22 -12.00 -12.64
C GLY A 158 -9.76 -10.78 -11.82
N ASP A 159 -9.49 -9.66 -12.48
CA ASP A 159 -9.08 -8.39 -11.85
C ASP A 159 -10.23 -7.60 -11.18
N TRP A 160 -11.47 -8.06 -11.33
CA TRP A 160 -12.61 -7.45 -10.65
C TRP A 160 -12.69 -7.95 -9.22
N LYS A 161 -12.81 -7.01 -8.30
CA LYS A 161 -12.94 -7.27 -6.88
C LYS A 161 -14.29 -6.84 -6.37
N THR A 162 -14.90 -7.70 -5.57
CA THR A 162 -16.05 -7.36 -4.74
C THR A 162 -15.62 -7.37 -3.29
N ALA A 163 -15.79 -6.25 -2.57
CA ALA A 163 -15.61 -6.20 -1.13
C ALA A 163 -16.91 -5.81 -0.45
N TRP A 164 -17.19 -6.45 0.68
CA TRP A 164 -18.33 -6.14 1.53
C TRP A 164 -17.86 -5.88 2.96
N ASP A 165 -18.46 -4.89 3.60
CA ASP A 165 -18.26 -4.60 5.01
C ASP A 165 -19.61 -4.53 5.72
N HIS A 166 -19.66 -5.03 6.95
CA HIS A 166 -20.79 -4.95 7.85
C HIS A 166 -20.35 -4.37 9.19
N ILE A 167 -20.88 -3.20 9.51
CA ILE A 167 -20.46 -2.38 10.63
C ILE A 167 -21.62 -2.22 11.59
N ALA A 168 -21.51 -2.82 12.77
CA ALA A 168 -22.48 -2.67 13.85
C ALA A 168 -21.96 -1.61 14.83
N PHE A 169 -22.78 -0.60 15.10
CA PHE A 169 -22.41 0.53 15.95
C PHE A 169 -23.58 1.01 16.81
N GLU A 170 -23.26 1.74 17.88
CA GLU A 170 -24.21 2.33 18.81
C GLU A 170 -24.16 3.86 18.74
N GLY A 171 -25.33 4.47 18.74
CA GLY A 171 -25.51 5.92 18.84
C GLY A 171 -26.18 6.35 20.14
N PHE A 172 -26.91 7.46 20.06
CA PHE A 172 -27.60 8.04 21.21
C PHE A 172 -28.50 7.03 21.95
N LEU A 173 -28.39 7.01 23.28
CA LEU A 173 -29.12 6.09 24.18
C LEU A 173 -28.89 4.59 23.90
N GLY A 174 -27.73 4.24 23.33
CA GLY A 174 -27.41 2.84 22.99
C GLY A 174 -28.21 2.31 21.79
N SER A 175 -28.77 3.21 20.97
CA SER A 175 -29.52 2.83 19.76
C SER A 175 -28.60 2.10 18.78
N ARG A 176 -28.88 0.82 18.54
CA ARG A 176 -28.07 -0.05 17.69
C ARG A 176 -28.41 0.17 16.21
N MET A 177 -27.37 0.33 15.40
CA MET A 177 -27.48 0.56 13.97
C MET A 177 -26.47 -0.28 13.20
N ILE A 178 -26.74 -0.44 11.91
CA ILE A 178 -25.89 -1.19 10.98
C ILE A 178 -25.62 -0.32 9.76
N LEU A 179 -24.36 -0.24 9.36
CA LEU A 179 -23.94 0.28 8.06
C LEU A 179 -23.32 -0.87 7.27
N GLN A 180 -23.74 -1.02 6.02
CA GLN A 180 -23.14 -1.98 5.09
C GLN A 180 -22.63 -1.26 3.85
N THR A 181 -21.49 -1.70 3.34
CA THR A 181 -20.96 -1.20 2.08
C THR A 181 -20.64 -2.35 1.14
N ILE A 182 -20.89 -2.15 -0.15
CA ILE A 182 -20.41 -3.03 -1.22
C ILE A 182 -19.54 -2.18 -2.14
N TRP A 183 -18.29 -2.62 -2.34
CA TRP A 183 -17.38 -2.06 -3.31
C TRP A 183 -17.17 -3.05 -4.44
N GLN A 184 -17.49 -2.65 -5.67
CA GLN A 184 -17.17 -3.41 -6.88
C GLN A 184 -16.29 -2.55 -7.77
N GLY A 185 -15.09 -3.04 -8.08
CA GLY A 185 -14.14 -2.28 -8.89
C GLY A 185 -13.03 -3.16 -9.45
N CYS A 186 -12.39 -2.66 -10.51
CA CYS A 186 -11.20 -3.25 -11.08
C CYS A 186 -9.97 -2.77 -10.28
N ASP A 187 -9.29 -3.68 -9.58
CA ASP A 187 -8.18 -3.33 -8.67
C ASP A 187 -7.02 -2.70 -9.44
N SER A 188 -6.68 -3.24 -10.63
CA SER A 188 -5.62 -2.70 -11.50
C SER A 188 -5.94 -1.30 -12.01
N ALA A 189 -7.19 -1.03 -12.40
CA ALA A 189 -7.61 0.29 -12.88
C ALA A 189 -7.55 1.35 -11.78
N LEU A 190 -7.80 0.97 -10.52
CA LEU A 190 -7.66 1.85 -9.36
C LEU A 190 -6.20 2.06 -8.97
N ALA A 191 -5.36 1.02 -9.09
CA ALA A 191 -3.95 1.06 -8.70
C ALA A 191 -3.07 1.84 -9.69
N ALA A 192 -3.27 1.63 -11.00
CA ALA A 192 -2.43 2.18 -12.05
C ALA A 192 -2.21 3.71 -11.95
N PRO A 193 -3.23 4.57 -11.80
CA PRO A 193 -3.01 6.01 -11.69
C PRO A 193 -2.20 6.39 -10.44
N LEU A 194 -2.38 5.69 -9.32
CA LEU A 194 -1.64 5.96 -8.09
C LEU A 194 -0.14 5.66 -8.24
N VAL A 195 0.21 4.62 -8.99
CA VAL A 195 1.60 4.30 -9.32
C VAL A 195 2.24 5.42 -10.14
N LEU A 196 1.51 5.99 -11.11
CA LEU A 196 1.99 7.12 -11.91
C LEU A 196 2.20 8.37 -11.06
N ASP A 197 1.26 8.67 -10.17
CA ASP A 197 1.39 9.80 -9.24
C ASP A 197 2.61 9.65 -8.34
N LEU A 198 2.78 8.48 -7.72
CA LEU A 198 3.91 8.18 -6.85
C LEU A 198 5.24 8.30 -7.59
N ALA A 199 5.33 7.76 -8.81
CA ALA A 199 6.54 7.89 -9.62
C ALA A 199 6.90 9.37 -9.87
N ARG A 200 5.91 10.19 -10.21
CA ARG A 200 6.11 11.63 -10.47
C ARG A 200 6.48 12.42 -9.22
N LEU A 201 5.76 12.20 -8.12
CA LEU A 201 5.97 12.93 -6.87
C LEU A 201 7.32 12.58 -6.24
N VAL A 202 7.71 11.31 -6.27
CA VAL A 202 8.99 10.86 -5.72
C VAL A 202 10.17 11.30 -6.60
N ALA A 203 10.03 11.24 -7.93
CA ALA A 203 11.04 11.79 -8.83
C ALA A 203 11.22 13.30 -8.60
N ARG A 204 10.13 14.05 -8.46
CA ARG A 204 10.17 15.48 -8.17
C ARG A 204 10.78 15.80 -6.80
N ALA A 205 10.48 14.99 -5.78
CA ALA A 205 11.09 15.12 -4.47
C ALA A 205 12.62 14.94 -4.54
N TYR A 206 13.08 13.97 -5.33
CA TYR A 206 14.49 13.72 -5.55
C TYR A 206 15.18 14.90 -6.28
N GLU A 207 14.56 15.44 -7.33
CA GLU A 207 15.05 16.65 -8.02
C GLU A 207 15.15 17.86 -7.07
N ALA A 208 14.22 17.99 -6.12
CA ALA A 208 14.21 19.03 -5.11
C ALA A 208 15.21 18.79 -3.96
N GLY A 209 16.04 17.73 -4.04
CA GLY A 209 17.05 17.40 -3.03
C GLY A 209 16.48 16.80 -1.74
N LEU A 210 15.24 16.30 -1.76
CA LEU A 210 14.65 15.61 -0.61
C LEU A 210 15.15 14.16 -0.52
N SER A 211 15.37 13.70 0.71
CA SER A 211 15.91 12.38 1.02
C SER A 211 15.15 11.71 2.16
N GLY A 212 15.24 10.38 2.26
CA GLY A 212 14.61 9.61 3.34
C GLY A 212 13.10 9.36 3.11
N PRO A 213 12.37 8.94 4.16
CA PRO A 213 10.96 8.63 4.04
C PRO A 213 10.13 9.87 3.70
N LEU A 214 9.13 9.71 2.82
CA LEU A 214 8.18 10.75 2.41
C LEU A 214 6.79 10.52 3.04
N PRO A 215 6.58 10.82 4.34
CA PRO A 215 5.31 10.54 5.02
C PRO A 215 4.11 11.29 4.44
N GLN A 216 4.34 12.37 3.69
CA GLN A 216 3.29 13.12 3.01
C GLN A 216 2.61 12.32 1.90
N LEU A 217 3.23 11.22 1.45
CA LEU A 217 2.64 10.28 0.49
C LEU A 217 1.77 9.20 1.16
N GLY A 218 1.54 9.28 2.47
CA GLY A 218 0.71 8.31 3.20
C GLY A 218 -0.72 8.15 2.67
N PHE A 219 -1.24 9.15 1.95
CA PHE A 219 -2.52 9.09 1.24
C PHE A 219 -2.65 7.86 0.34
N TYR A 220 -1.56 7.43 -0.29
CA TYR A 220 -1.54 6.33 -1.25
C TYR A 220 -1.43 4.94 -0.62
N PHE A 221 -1.12 4.85 0.68
CA PHE A 221 -0.69 3.60 1.33
C PHE A 221 -1.64 3.16 2.45
N LYS A 222 -1.66 1.85 2.70
CA LYS A 222 -2.33 1.20 3.84
C LYS A 222 -1.43 1.19 5.08
N ASP A 223 -0.12 1.03 4.89
CA ASP A 223 0.89 0.92 5.94
C ASP A 223 1.99 1.97 5.71
N PRO A 224 1.68 3.27 5.77
CA PRO A 224 2.65 4.33 5.49
C PRO A 224 3.80 4.33 6.52
N ASP A 225 5.01 4.67 6.08
CA ASP A 225 6.22 4.68 6.93
C ASP A 225 6.06 5.59 8.17
N ALA A 226 5.34 6.71 8.05
CA ALA A 226 4.93 7.59 9.13
C ALA A 226 3.76 8.50 8.69
N GLY A 227 3.13 9.16 9.67
CA GLY A 227 2.09 10.16 9.43
C GLY A 227 0.72 9.78 10.03
N PRO A 228 -0.31 10.60 9.77
CA PRO A 228 -1.66 10.34 10.27
C PRO A 228 -2.30 9.14 9.55
N SER A 229 -3.27 8.48 10.21
CA SER A 229 -4.04 7.35 9.66
C SER A 229 -5.27 7.78 8.84
N GLY A 230 -5.85 8.95 9.15
CA GLY A 230 -7.06 9.46 8.50
C GLY A 230 -6.82 9.97 7.08
N LEU A 231 -7.72 9.64 6.16
CA LEU A 231 -7.57 9.98 4.74
C LEU A 231 -7.56 11.50 4.50
N SER A 232 -8.35 12.26 5.27
CA SER A 232 -8.46 13.72 5.11
C SER A 232 -7.17 14.44 5.50
N GLU A 233 -6.58 14.02 6.63
CA GLU A 233 -5.31 14.53 7.12
C GLU A 233 -4.17 14.17 6.15
N GLN A 234 -4.17 12.93 5.64
CA GLN A 234 -3.23 12.48 4.62
C GLN A 234 -3.36 13.29 3.31
N PHE A 235 -4.58 13.61 2.88
CA PHE A 235 -4.82 14.43 1.70
C PHE A 235 -4.31 15.87 1.89
N THR A 236 -4.55 16.44 3.07
CA THR A 236 -4.04 17.78 3.42
C THR A 236 -2.50 17.81 3.41
N ALA A 237 -1.86 16.77 3.95
CA ALA A 237 -0.40 16.63 3.93
C ALA A 237 0.14 16.48 2.49
N LEU A 238 -0.55 15.73 1.64
CA LEU A 238 -0.21 15.56 0.22
C LEU A 238 -0.28 16.89 -0.53
N LEU A 239 -1.36 17.67 -0.36
CA LEU A 239 -1.50 18.98 -1.02
C LEU A 239 -0.40 19.94 -0.57
N SER A 240 -0.13 20.01 0.73
CA SER A 240 0.96 20.82 1.28
C SER A 240 2.33 20.40 0.76
N PHE A 241 2.51 19.11 0.47
CA PHE A 241 3.74 18.59 -0.14
C PHE A 241 3.85 18.98 -1.62
N ALA A 242 2.76 18.85 -2.38
CA ALA A 242 2.72 19.24 -3.78
C ALA A 242 3.04 20.74 -3.95
N ASP A 243 2.52 21.60 -3.07
CA ASP A 243 2.84 23.03 -3.07
C ASP A 243 4.34 23.29 -2.84
N ARG A 244 4.95 22.60 -1.85
CA ARG A 244 6.41 22.70 -1.61
C ARG A 244 7.24 22.24 -2.80
N LEU A 245 6.85 21.14 -3.45
CA LEU A 245 7.56 20.61 -4.63
C LEU A 245 7.45 21.52 -5.85
N ARG A 246 6.38 22.33 -5.93
CA ARG A 246 6.20 23.35 -6.97
C ARG A 246 7.12 24.55 -6.76
N GLU A 247 7.39 24.92 -5.51
CA GLU A 247 8.21 26.08 -5.14
C GLU A 247 9.72 25.82 -5.19
N ALA A 248 10.15 24.56 -5.03
CA ALA A 248 11.54 24.14 -5.16
C ALA A 248 12.01 24.25 -6.63
N ARG A 249 12.39 25.46 -7.07
CA ARG A 249 13.00 25.70 -8.39
C ARG A 249 14.50 25.43 -8.37
#